data_AF-A0A4R4PPY2-F1
#
_entry.id   AF-A0A4R4PPY2-F1
#
_cell.length_a   1.000
_cell.length_b   1.000
_cell.length_c   1.000
_cell.angle_alpha   90.00
_cell.angle_beta   90.00
_cell.angle_gamma   90.00
#
_symmetry.space_group_name_H-M   'P 1'
#
loop_
_entity.id
_entity.type
_entity.pdbx_description
1 polymer ?
#
loop_
_entity_poly.entity_id
_entity_poly.type
_entity_poly.pdbx_seq_one_letter_code
_entity_poly.pdbx_strand_id
1 'polypeptide(L)'
;MAARSLEIGPAGMLAARTIEILRTERGLGQRQLAARRTALGRPMSNTMLSRIELAKRRCDIDDLVAIAAALQVSPAALLQGPGAA
;
A
#
# COMPACT_ATOMS: atom_id res chain seq x y z
N MET A 1 21.96 -17.00 -8.99
CA MET A 1 20.83 -17.73 -8.37
C MET A 1 19.56 -16.91 -8.60
N ALA A 2 18.56 -17.44 -9.30
CA ALA A 2 17.28 -16.75 -9.42
C ALA A 2 16.58 -16.77 -8.06
N ALA A 3 16.39 -15.60 -7.45
CA ALA A 3 15.63 -15.49 -6.20
C ALA A 3 14.23 -16.07 -6.45
N ARG A 4 13.86 -17.11 -5.71
CA ARG A 4 12.52 -17.70 -5.78
C ARG A 4 11.53 -16.59 -5.48
N SER A 5 10.71 -16.21 -6.46
CA SER A 5 9.64 -15.23 -6.28
C SER A 5 8.74 -15.74 -5.18
N LEU A 6 8.83 -15.12 -4.01
CA LEU A 6 8.00 -15.49 -2.87
C LEU A 6 6.57 -14.99 -3.13
N GLU A 7 5.59 -15.89 -3.06
CA GLU A 7 4.18 -15.57 -3.31
C GLU A 7 3.60 -14.60 -2.28
N ILE A 8 2.67 -13.73 -2.66
CA ILE A 8 2.06 -12.80 -1.70
C ILE A 8 1.11 -13.60 -0.80
N GLY A 9 1.41 -13.64 0.49
CA GLY A 9 0.58 -14.31 1.49
C GLY A 9 -0.69 -13.52 1.85
N PRO A 10 -1.59 -14.10 2.66
CA PRO A 10 -2.89 -13.51 2.99
C PRO A 10 -2.81 -12.09 3.56
N ALA A 11 -1.82 -11.81 4.42
CA ALA A 11 -1.61 -10.47 4.99
C ALA A 11 -1.27 -9.43 3.91
N GLY A 12 -0.45 -9.80 2.92
CA GLY A 12 -0.10 -8.93 1.81
C GLY A 12 -1.29 -8.65 0.89
N MET A 13 -2.13 -9.66 0.65
CA MET A 13 -3.38 -9.51 -0.11
C MET A 13 -4.37 -8.59 0.61
N LEU A 14 -4.52 -8.75 1.93
CA LEU A 14 -5.38 -7.91 2.76
C LEU A 14 -4.88 -6.46 2.78
N ALA A 15 -3.58 -6.25 2.96
CA ALA A 15 -2.98 -4.92 2.92
C ALA A 15 -3.20 -4.25 1.57
N ALA A 16 -2.95 -4.95 0.46
CA ALA A 16 -3.16 -4.44 -0.90
C ALA A 16 -4.60 -3.95 -1.11
N ARG A 17 -5.58 -4.76 -0.72
CA ARG A 17 -7.01 -4.42 -0.82
C ARG A 17 -7.40 -3.26 0.10
N THR A 18 -6.88 -3.24 1.32
CA THR A 18 -7.20 -2.19 2.30
C THR A 18 -6.62 -0.84 1.87
N ILE A 19 -5.43 -0.82 1.28
CA ILE A 19 -4.83 0.39 0.69
C ILE A 19 -5.75 0.94 -0.41
N GLU A 20 -6.22 0.08 -1.32
CA GLU A 20 -7.13 0.50 -2.39
C GLU A 20 -8.42 1.11 -1.82
N ILE A 21 -9.06 0.43 -0.87
CA ILE A 21 -10.32 0.89 -0.25
C ILE A 21 -10.14 2.24 0.45
N LEU A 22 -9.16 2.35 1.35
CA LEU A 22 -8.92 3.60 2.09
C LEU A 22 -8.53 4.75 1.16
N ARG A 23 -7.84 4.45 0.05
CA ARG A 23 -7.49 5.42 -0.98
C ARG A 23 -8.76 5.93 -1.70
N THR A 24 -9.65 5.03 -2.13
CA THR A 24 -10.87 5.40 -2.85
C THR A 24 -11.88 6.12 -1.96
N GLU A 25 -12.02 5.71 -0.70
CA GLU A 25 -12.84 6.40 0.31
C GLU A 25 -12.40 7.86 0.53
N ARG A 26 -11.11 8.14 0.38
CA ARG A 26 -10.54 9.50 0.48
C ARG A 26 -10.59 10.27 -0.84
N GLY A 27 -11.20 9.71 -1.89
CA GLY A 27 -11.28 10.31 -3.22
C GLY A 27 -9.92 10.47 -3.91
N LEU A 28 -8.91 9.69 -3.50
CA LEU A 28 -7.55 9.81 -4.04
C LEU A 28 -7.35 8.90 -5.24
N GLY A 29 -6.79 9.44 -6.32
CA GLY A 29 -6.19 8.64 -7.38
C GLY A 29 -4.86 8.01 -6.94
N GLN A 30 -4.45 6.91 -7.59
CA GLN A 30 -3.15 6.26 -7.31
C GLN A 30 -1.98 7.25 -7.46
N ARG A 31 -1.99 8.09 -8.49
CA ARG A 31 -0.96 9.13 -8.70
C ARG A 31 -0.90 10.12 -7.53
N GLN A 32 -2.04 10.48 -6.95
CA GLN A 32 -2.10 11.42 -5.82
C GLN A 32 -1.54 10.78 -4.54
N LEU A 33 -1.86 9.52 -4.26
CA LEU A 33 -1.30 8.81 -3.12
C LEU A 33 0.22 8.61 -3.26
N ALA A 34 0.69 8.24 -4.46
CA ALA A 34 2.12 8.11 -4.75
C ALA A 34 2.87 9.45 -4.59
N ALA A 35 2.26 10.56 -5.03
CA ALA A 35 2.80 11.91 -4.83
C ALA A 35 2.85 12.29 -3.34
N ARG A 36 1.78 12.01 -2.57
CA ARG A 36 1.76 12.24 -1.11
C ARG A 36 2.86 11.47 -0.40
N ARG A 37 3.04 10.19 -0.71
CA ARG A 37 4.13 9.40 -0.14
C ARG A 37 5.51 9.96 -0.52
N THR A 38 5.67 10.37 -1.78
CA THR A 38 6.93 10.98 -2.25
C THR A 38 7.25 12.27 -1.48
N ALA A 39 6.24 13.09 -1.19
CA ALA A 39 6.39 14.29 -0.37
C ALA A 39 6.80 13.99 1.08
N LEU A 40 6.54 12.78 1.59
CA LEU A 40 7.01 12.30 2.90
C LEU A 40 8.45 11.75 2.88
N GLY A 41 9.18 11.93 1.78
CA GLY A 41 10.61 11.60 1.68
C GLY A 41 10.93 10.21 1.14
N ARG A 42 9.92 9.40 0.76
CA ARG A 42 10.10 8.09 0.11
C ARG A 42 9.50 8.08 -1.28
N PRO A 43 10.30 8.29 -2.35
CA PRO A 43 9.82 8.28 -3.72
C PRO A 43 9.01 7.03 -4.05
N MET A 44 7.82 7.25 -4.59
CA MET A 44 6.93 6.19 -5.05
C MET A 44 6.39 6.54 -6.42
N SER A 45 6.51 5.61 -7.36
CA SER A 45 5.88 5.75 -8.66
C SER A 45 4.42 5.28 -8.61
N ASN A 46 3.58 5.87 -9.46
CA ASN A 46 2.19 5.44 -9.64
C ASN A 46 2.10 3.94 -10.00
N THR A 47 3.00 3.45 -10.85
CA THR A 47 3.06 2.05 -11.27
C THR A 47 3.41 1.11 -10.12
N MET A 48 4.29 1.54 -9.21
CA MET A 48 4.62 0.76 -8.01
C MET A 48 3.38 0.60 -7.13
N LEU A 49 2.69 1.71 -6.83
CA LEU A 49 1.47 1.69 -6.02
C LEU A 49 0.39 0.82 -6.66
N SER A 50 0.16 0.98 -7.97
CA SER A 50 -0.81 0.17 -8.73
C SER A 50 -0.50 -1.32 -8.64
N ARG A 51 0.77 -1.72 -8.74
CA ARG A 51 1.17 -3.13 -8.58
C ARG A 51 1.01 -3.64 -7.15
N ILE A 52 1.17 -2.79 -6.14
CA ILE A 52 0.91 -3.16 -4.74
C ILE A 52 -0.59 -3.41 -4.55
N GLU A 53 -1.46 -2.49 -4.99
CA GLU A 53 -2.92 -2.63 -4.86
C GLU A 53 -3.44 -3.88 -5.60
N LEU A 54 -2.88 -4.19 -6.77
CA LEU A 54 -3.21 -5.39 -7.53
C LEU A 54 -2.56 -6.68 -6.98
N ALA A 55 -1.83 -6.61 -5.87
CA ALA A 55 -1.04 -7.71 -5.32
C ALA A 55 -0.10 -8.39 -6.36
N LYS A 56 0.39 -7.60 -7.32
CA LYS A 56 1.41 -8.02 -8.31
C LYS A 56 2.82 -7.67 -7.86
N ARG A 57 2.96 -6.88 -6.79
CA ARG A 57 4.22 -6.56 -6.11
C ARG A 57 3.99 -6.63 -4.62
N ARG A 58 4.93 -7.22 -3.89
CA ARG A 58 4.94 -7.21 -2.43
C ARG A 58 5.09 -5.79 -1.90
N CYS A 59 4.25 -5.46 -0.93
CA CYS A 59 4.44 -4.32 -0.06
C CYS A 59 5.41 -4.75 1.04
N ASP A 60 6.60 -4.16 1.12
CA ASP A 60 7.46 -4.36 2.28
C ASP A 60 6.96 -3.52 3.47
N ILE A 61 7.57 -3.71 4.65
CA ILE A 61 7.15 -3.02 5.88
C ILE A 61 7.29 -1.50 5.74
N ASP A 62 8.33 -1.07 5.03
CA ASP A 62 8.63 0.33 4.78
C ASP A 62 7.59 0.99 3.84
N ASP A 63 7.20 0.29 2.80
CA ASP A 63 6.13 0.66 1.89
C ASP A 63 4.80 0.74 2.66
N LEU A 64 4.53 -0.24 3.53
CA LEU A 64 3.32 -0.29 4.35
C LEU A 64 3.21 0.95 5.26
N VAL A 65 4.28 1.23 6.02
CA VAL A 65 4.31 2.38 6.94
C VAL A 65 4.20 3.70 6.18
N ALA A 66 4.90 3.84 5.05
CA ALA A 66 4.86 5.06 4.25
C ALA A 66 3.49 5.30 3.60
N ILE A 67 2.82 4.25 3.13
CA ILE A 67 1.46 4.34 2.59
C ILE A 67 0.46 4.67 3.70
N ALA A 68 0.58 4.04 4.88
CA ALA A 68 -0.26 4.36 6.03
C ALA A 68 -0.13 5.82 6.44
N ALA A 69 1.09 6.35 6.51
CA ALA A 69 1.35 7.76 6.76
C ALA A 69 0.72 8.66 5.68
N ALA A 70 0.84 8.32 4.39
CA ALA A 70 0.23 9.09 3.31
C ALA A 70 -1.32 9.06 3.32
N LEU A 71 -1.91 7.99 3.83
CA LEU A 71 -3.35 7.83 4.05
C LEU A 71 -3.84 8.39 5.39
N GLN A 72 -2.92 8.83 6.27
CA GLN A 72 -3.20 9.32 7.62
C GLN A 72 -3.93 8.27 8.48
N VAL A 73 -3.44 7.02 8.47
CA VAL A 73 -3.93 5.91 9.29
C VAL A 73 -2.77 5.20 9.99
N SER A 74 -3.07 4.37 10.99
CA SER A 74 -2.07 3.48 11.58
C SER A 74 -1.69 2.37 10.59
N PRO A 75 -0.44 1.87 10.59
CA PRO A 75 -0.07 0.71 9.77
C PRO A 75 -0.88 -0.55 10.11
N ALA A 76 -1.33 -0.67 11.37
CA ALA A 76 -2.20 -1.75 11.82
C ALA A 76 -3.55 -1.76 11.09
N ALA A 77 -4.12 -0.59 10.80
CA ALA A 77 -5.38 -0.49 10.05
C ALA A 77 -5.28 -1.13 8.66
N LEU A 78 -4.11 -1.07 8.01
CA LEU A 78 -3.88 -1.73 6.72
C LEU A 78 -3.85 -3.26 6.83
N LEU A 79 -3.52 -3.80 8.01
CA LEU A 79 -3.45 -5.24 8.26
C LEU A 79 -4.75 -5.82 8.83
N GLN A 80 -5.63 -4.99 9.38
CA GLN A 80 -6.87 -5.42 10.02
C GLN A 80 -8.08 -5.33 9.07
N GLY A 81 -7.99 -4.50 8.03
CA GLY A 81 -9.04 -4.32 7.03
C GLY A 81 -10.00 -3.17 7.35
N PRO A 82 -10.79 -2.72 6.35
CA PRO A 82 -11.75 -1.63 6.52
C PRO A 82 -12.91 -2.10 7.42
N GLY A 83 -12.97 -1.55 8.63
CA GLY A 83 -13.98 -1.91 9.64
C GLY A 83 -13.40 -2.19 11.03
N ALA A 84 -12.08 -2.29 11.16
CA ALA A 84 -11.38 -2.51 12.44
C ALA A 84 -10.71 -1.25 13.02
N ALA A 85 -11.08 -0.06 12.53
CA ALA A 85 -10.55 1.23 12.97
C ALA A 85 -11.22 1.73 14.25
#